data_AF-A0A1P8KPR9-F1
#
_entry.id   AF-A0A1P8KPR9-F1
#
_cell.length_a   1.000
_cell.length_b   1.000
_cell.length_c   1.000
_cell.angle_alpha   90.00
_cell.angle_beta   90.00
_cell.angle_gamma   90.00
#
_symmetry.space_group_name_H-M   'P 1'
#
loop_
_entity.id
_entity.type
_entity.pdbx_description
1 polymer ?
#
loop_
_entity_poly.entity_id
_entity_poly.type
_entity_poly.pdbx_seq_one_letter_code
_entity_poly.pdbx_strand_id
1 'polypeptide(L)'
;MEKELIETTQVLSPIIIGLITMFSGLTSGLIAIYLGPKIKFKYEDKKRKVEYKIETIKNIRRMLDNTTKIEEIQASSYWGFILENLSEEERKEFFTNAIIISNGQNSTYIHKKGTITQMLTRKEKEWELFN
;
A
#
# COMPACT_ATOMS: atom_id res chain seq x y z
N MET A 1 6.45 -43.50 55.95
CA MET A 1 5.80 -42.18 55.81
C MET A 1 6.63 -41.17 55.02
N GLU A 2 7.93 -40.97 55.28
CA GLU A 2 8.72 -39.97 54.51
C GLU A 2 8.99 -40.38 53.04
N LYS A 3 9.20 -41.68 52.77
CA LYS A 3 9.45 -42.16 51.40
C LYS A 3 8.24 -42.04 50.48
N GLU A 4 7.04 -42.28 50.99
CA GLU A 4 5.78 -42.14 50.23
C GLU A 4 5.43 -40.67 49.94
N LEU A 5 5.83 -39.75 50.83
CA LEU A 5 5.61 -38.31 50.68
C LEU A 5 6.50 -37.73 49.57
N ILE A 6 7.74 -38.22 49.43
CA ILE A 6 8.68 -37.76 48.41
C ILE A 6 8.26 -38.26 47.02
N GLU A 7 7.81 -39.50 46.90
CA GLU A 7 7.30 -40.06 45.63
C GLU A 7 6.04 -39.34 45.16
N THR A 8 5.07 -39.08 46.04
CA THR A 8 3.85 -38.35 45.68
C THR A 8 4.13 -36.90 45.27
N THR A 9 5.06 -36.21 45.93
CA THR A 9 5.45 -34.83 45.59
C THR A 9 6.19 -34.75 44.25
N GLN A 10 7.05 -35.74 43.94
CA GLN A 10 7.75 -35.83 42.65
C GLN A 10 6.81 -36.15 41.49
N VAL A 11 5.71 -36.88 41.72
CA VAL A 11 4.70 -37.21 40.69
C VAL A 11 3.68 -36.08 40.49
N LEU A 12 3.37 -35.30 41.53
CA LEU A 12 2.47 -34.14 41.45
C LEU A 12 3.05 -32.96 40.65
N SER A 13 4.38 -32.75 40.71
CA SER A 13 5.05 -31.63 40.03
C SER A 13 4.94 -31.68 38.48
N PRO A 14 5.20 -32.82 37.80
CA PRO A 14 4.99 -32.96 36.35
C PRO A 14 3.53 -32.75 35.92
N ILE A 15 2.57 -33.19 36.73
CA ILE A 15 1.13 -33.05 36.42
C ILE A 15 0.72 -31.58 36.47
N ILE A 16 1.19 -30.84 37.48
CA ILE A 16 0.92 -29.40 37.61
C ILE A 16 1.59 -28.62 36.48
N ILE A 17 2.84 -28.93 36.13
CA ILE A 17 3.55 -28.32 34.99
C ILE A 17 2.83 -28.64 33.67
N GLY A 18 2.36 -29.88 33.49
CA GLY A 18 1.58 -30.30 32.34
C GLY A 18 0.27 -29.52 32.20
N LEU A 19 -0.46 -29.32 33.30
CA LEU A 19 -1.69 -28.53 33.34
C LEU A 19 -1.42 -27.05 32.99
N ILE A 20 -0.41 -26.42 33.60
CA ILE A 20 -0.05 -25.02 33.31
C ILE A 20 0.33 -24.85 31.83
N THR A 21 1.10 -25.80 31.28
CA THR A 21 1.50 -25.78 29.86
C THR A 21 0.31 -25.97 28.93
N MET A 22 -0.66 -26.81 29.32
CA MET A 22 -1.89 -27.02 28.55
C MET A 22 -2.77 -25.77 28.58
N PHE A 23 -2.90 -25.09 29.72
CA PHE A 23 -3.64 -23.84 29.85
C PHE A 23 -2.96 -22.67 29.11
N SER A 24 -1.63 -22.58 29.13
CA SER A 24 -0.90 -21.54 28.39
C SER A 24 -0.97 -21.77 26.88
N GLY A 25 -0.94 -23.02 26.42
CA GLY A 25 -1.17 -23.38 25.02
C GLY A 25 -2.60 -23.07 24.54
N LEU A 26 -3.61 -23.36 25.37
CA LEU A 26 -5.01 -23.07 25.05
C LEU A 26 -5.31 -21.56 25.01
N THR A 27 -4.80 -20.80 25.98
CA THR A 27 -4.98 -19.34 26.01
C THR A 27 -4.26 -18.67 24.84
N SER A 28 -3.04 -19.10 24.51
CA SER A 28 -2.30 -18.61 23.34
C SER A 28 -3.00 -18.97 22.03
N GLY A 29 -3.52 -20.20 21.91
CA GLY A 29 -4.30 -20.67 20.76
C GLY A 29 -5.59 -19.88 20.57
N LEU A 30 -6.33 -19.59 21.64
CA LEU A 30 -7.56 -18.78 21.60
C LEU A 30 -7.28 -17.32 21.22
N ILE A 31 -6.20 -16.73 21.72
CA ILE A 31 -5.76 -15.39 21.33
C ILE A 31 -5.37 -15.36 19.85
N ALA A 32 -4.66 -16.38 19.36
CA ALA A 32 -4.30 -16.50 17.94
C ALA A 32 -5.54 -16.72 17.04
N ILE A 33 -6.51 -17.52 17.47
CA ILE A 33 -7.77 -17.75 16.73
C ILE A 33 -8.63 -16.48 16.69
N TYR A 34 -8.65 -15.68 17.77
CA TYR A 34 -9.44 -14.46 17.84
C TYR A 34 -8.76 -13.26 17.15
N LEU A 35 -7.47 -13.06 17.38
CA LEU A 35 -6.70 -11.94 16.83
C LEU A 35 -6.14 -12.22 15.44
N GLY A 36 -5.82 -13.48 15.13
CA GLY A 36 -5.25 -13.89 13.84
C GLY A 36 -6.08 -13.45 12.64
N PRO A 37 -7.40 -13.71 12.59
CA PRO A 37 -8.26 -13.22 11.53
C PRO A 37 -8.25 -11.70 11.43
N LYS A 38 -8.36 -10.96 12.55
CA LYS A 38 -8.37 -9.49 12.55
C LYS A 38 -7.05 -8.90 12.05
N ILE A 39 -5.92 -9.47 12.45
CA ILE A 39 -4.59 -9.04 12.01
C ILE A 39 -4.42 -9.36 10.52
N LYS A 40 -4.83 -10.56 10.07
CA LYS A 40 -4.80 -10.97 8.67
C LYS A 40 -5.67 -10.05 7.80
N PHE A 41 -6.90 -9.74 8.21
CA PHE A 41 -7.76 -8.80 7.49
C PHE A 41 -7.17 -7.39 7.41
N LYS A 42 -6.62 -6.86 8.52
CA LYS A 42 -5.95 -5.55 8.50
C LYS A 42 -4.72 -5.54 7.60
N TYR A 43 -3.95 -6.62 7.59
CA TYR A 43 -2.78 -6.76 6.73
C TYR A 43 -3.18 -6.88 5.25
N GLU A 44 -4.16 -7.72 4.94
CA GLU A 44 -4.69 -7.86 3.58
C GLU A 44 -5.32 -6.57 3.07
N ASP A 45 -6.08 -5.84 3.89
CA ASP A 45 -6.66 -4.55 3.51
C ASP A 45 -5.57 -3.51 3.22
N LYS A 46 -4.55 -3.42 4.08
CA LYS A 46 -3.38 -2.56 3.83
C LYS A 46 -2.64 -2.98 2.56
N LYS A 47 -2.43 -4.27 2.35
CA LYS A 47 -1.77 -4.81 1.16
C LYS A 47 -2.54 -4.47 -0.11
N ARG A 48 -3.86 -4.69 -0.13
CA ARG A 48 -4.73 -4.34 -1.26
C ARG A 48 -4.70 -2.84 -1.55
N LYS A 49 -4.69 -1.98 -0.51
CA LYS A 49 -4.57 -0.53 -0.68
C LYS A 49 -3.25 -0.13 -1.33
N VAL A 50 -2.14 -0.75 -0.94
CA VAL A 50 -0.82 -0.49 -1.54
C VAL A 50 -0.77 -1.02 -2.97
N GLU A 51 -1.26 -2.24 -3.23
CA GLU A 51 -1.34 -2.82 -4.57
C GLU A 51 -2.17 -1.95 -5.50
N TYR A 52 -3.34 -1.49 -5.06
CA TYR A 52 -4.21 -0.58 -5.81
C TYR A 52 -3.49 0.73 -6.17
N LYS A 53 -2.74 1.32 -5.23
CA LYS A 53 -1.97 2.54 -5.48
C LYS A 53 -0.88 2.31 -6.55
N ILE A 54 -0.11 1.23 -6.43
CA ILE A 54 0.93 0.86 -7.39
C ILE A 54 0.33 0.63 -8.77
N GLU A 55 -0.77 -0.13 -8.83
CA GLU A 55 -1.45 -0.46 -10.09
C GLU A 55 -2.00 0.80 -10.76
N THR A 56 -2.61 1.71 -9.99
CA THR A 56 -3.11 2.99 -10.49
C THR A 56 -2.00 3.79 -11.13
N ILE A 57 -0.86 3.98 -10.46
CA ILE A 57 0.26 4.76 -11.01
C ILE A 57 0.87 4.07 -12.23
N LYS A 58 1.04 2.75 -12.20
CA LYS A 58 1.54 1.97 -13.33
C LYS A 58 0.64 2.09 -14.55
N ASN A 59 -0.67 2.06 -14.36
CA ASN A 59 -1.64 2.20 -15.44
C ASN A 59 -1.65 3.61 -16.02
N ILE A 60 -1.52 4.64 -15.19
CA ILE A 60 -1.40 6.03 -15.66
C ILE A 60 -0.10 6.22 -16.46
N ARG A 61 1.05 5.71 -15.96
CA ARG A 61 2.32 5.76 -16.69
C ARG A 61 2.21 5.07 -18.05
N ARG A 62 1.64 3.86 -18.09
CA ARG A 62 1.41 3.13 -19.34
C ARG A 62 0.53 3.91 -20.31
N MET A 63 -0.53 4.55 -19.81
CA MET A 63 -1.39 5.41 -20.63
C MET A 63 -0.60 6.60 -21.21
N LEU A 64 0.19 7.30 -20.39
CA LEU A 64 1.02 8.42 -20.83
C LEU A 64 2.02 8.02 -21.92
N ASP A 65 2.52 6.79 -21.89
CA ASP A 65 3.47 6.27 -22.88
C ASP A 65 2.82 5.83 -24.18
N ASN A 66 1.58 5.36 -24.12
CA ASN A 66 0.83 4.91 -25.31
C ASN A 66 0.10 6.05 -26.03
N THR A 67 -0.20 7.14 -25.33
CA THR A 67 -0.93 8.27 -25.86
C THR A 67 0.01 9.28 -26.54
N THR A 68 -0.49 9.96 -27.57
CA THR A 68 0.25 11.00 -28.31
C THR A 68 -0.36 12.40 -28.19
N LYS A 69 -1.55 12.49 -27.57
CA LYS A 69 -2.38 13.70 -27.48
C LYS A 69 -2.92 13.90 -26.07
N ILE A 70 -3.02 15.15 -25.62
CA ILE A 70 -3.47 15.42 -24.25
C ILE A 70 -4.96 15.14 -24.07
N GLU A 71 -5.74 15.29 -25.13
CA GLU A 71 -7.19 15.08 -25.15
C GLU A 71 -7.55 13.63 -24.83
N GLU A 72 -6.73 12.67 -25.26
CA GLU A 72 -6.90 11.24 -24.96
C GLU A 72 -6.66 10.96 -23.46
N ILE A 73 -5.72 11.67 -22.83
CA ILE A 73 -5.50 11.58 -21.38
C ILE A 73 -6.70 12.17 -20.62
N GLN A 74 -7.24 13.30 -21.09
CA GLN A 74 -8.41 13.95 -20.49
C GLN A 74 -9.70 13.14 -20.65
N ALA A 75 -9.82 12.38 -21.73
CA ALA A 75 -10.93 11.44 -21.95
C ALA A 75 -10.78 10.12 -21.18
N SER A 76 -9.62 9.89 -20.55
CA SER A 76 -9.36 8.64 -19.83
C SER A 76 -10.10 8.56 -18.49
N SER A 77 -10.33 7.32 -18.03
CA SER A 77 -10.85 7.05 -16.69
C SER A 77 -9.95 7.57 -15.56
N TYR A 78 -8.68 7.87 -15.85
CA TYR A 78 -7.72 8.36 -14.87
C TYR A 78 -7.70 9.90 -14.76
N TRP A 79 -8.42 10.61 -15.62
CA TRP A 79 -8.39 12.07 -15.63
C TRP A 79 -8.84 12.69 -14.30
N GLY A 80 -9.88 12.13 -13.68
CA GLY A 80 -10.35 12.59 -12.36
C GLY A 80 -9.24 12.50 -11.31
N PHE A 81 -8.57 11.35 -11.24
CA PHE A 81 -7.43 11.16 -10.34
C PHE A 81 -6.30 12.16 -10.63
N ILE A 82 -5.94 12.36 -11.89
CA ILE A 82 -4.88 13.30 -12.27
C ILE A 82 -5.26 14.72 -11.82
N LEU A 83 -6.46 15.17 -12.16
CA LEU A 83 -6.93 16.54 -11.89
C LEU A 83 -7.04 16.88 -10.39
N GLU A 84 -7.43 15.90 -9.58
CA GLU A 84 -7.52 16.02 -8.12
C GLU A 84 -6.14 16.05 -7.44
N ASN A 85 -5.13 15.46 -8.08
CA ASN A 85 -3.81 15.30 -7.49
C ASN A 85 -2.77 16.28 -8.01
N LEU A 86 -3.09 17.10 -9.02
CA LEU A 86 -2.27 18.24 -9.41
C LEU A 86 -2.22 19.29 -8.29
N SER A 87 -1.02 19.79 -7.98
CA SER A 87 -0.86 20.96 -7.13
C SER A 87 -1.40 22.21 -7.83
N GLU A 88 -1.62 23.30 -7.08
CA GLU A 88 -2.05 24.58 -7.68
C GLU A 88 -1.06 25.10 -8.74
N GLU A 89 0.24 24.89 -8.51
CA GLU A 89 1.31 25.26 -9.45
C GLU A 89 1.28 24.37 -10.70
N GLU A 90 1.26 23.05 -10.52
CA GLU A 90 1.17 22.08 -11.61
C GLU A 90 -0.11 22.28 -12.42
N ARG A 91 -1.22 22.63 -11.77
CA ARG A 91 -2.50 22.93 -12.41
C ARG A 91 -2.39 24.19 -13.28
N LYS A 92 -1.78 25.26 -12.76
CA LYS A 92 -1.52 26.48 -13.55
C LYS A 92 -0.64 26.17 -14.75
N GLU A 93 0.45 25.43 -14.57
CA GLU A 93 1.34 25.03 -15.67
C GLU A 93 0.61 24.17 -16.70
N PHE A 94 -0.20 23.22 -16.26
CA PHE A 94 -0.93 22.29 -17.13
C PHE A 94 -1.98 23.00 -18.00
N PHE A 95 -2.71 23.96 -17.45
CA PHE A 95 -3.74 24.71 -18.18
C PHE A 95 -3.19 25.93 -18.92
N THR A 96 -2.01 26.40 -18.56
CA THR A 96 -1.32 27.43 -19.34
C THR A 96 -0.79 26.81 -20.62
N ASN A 97 -1.16 27.39 -21.76
CA ASN A 97 -0.54 27.01 -23.02
C ASN A 97 0.88 27.57 -23.04
N ALA A 98 1.85 26.79 -22.56
CA ALA A 98 3.25 27.13 -22.65
C ALA A 98 3.64 27.20 -24.14
N ILE A 99 4.00 28.40 -24.60
CA ILE A 99 4.63 28.61 -25.91
C ILE A 99 6.06 28.09 -25.79
N ILE A 100 6.25 26.79 -25.94
CA ILE A 100 7.58 26.18 -25.94
C ILE A 100 8.00 26.03 -27.39
N ILE A 101 9.01 26.77 -27.80
CA ILE A 101 9.64 26.64 -29.11
C ILE A 101 10.44 25.33 -29.08
N SER A 102 9.89 24.28 -29.68
CA SER A 102 10.56 22.98 -29.83
C SER A 102 10.58 22.59 -31.30
N ASN A 103 11.73 22.11 -31.77
CA ASN A 103 12.00 21.66 -33.12
C ASN A 103 11.07 20.51 -33.56
N GLY A 104 9.86 20.83 -34.01
CA GLY A 104 8.99 19.92 -34.76
C GLY A 104 8.18 18.89 -33.95
N GLN A 105 8.21 18.91 -32.62
CA GLN A 105 7.31 18.12 -31.78
C GLN A 105 6.26 19.02 -31.11
N ASN A 106 5.07 18.47 -30.85
CA ASN A 106 3.99 19.15 -30.12
C ASN A 106 4.44 19.47 -28.69
N SER A 107 5.11 20.61 -28.53
CA SER A 107 5.82 21.01 -27.31
C SER A 107 4.89 21.16 -26.12
N THR A 108 3.65 21.54 -26.39
CA THR A 108 2.56 21.60 -25.41
C THR A 108 2.21 20.23 -24.85
N TYR A 109 2.17 19.19 -25.69
CA TYR A 109 1.90 17.82 -25.22
C TYR A 109 3.01 17.32 -24.30
N ILE A 110 4.27 17.49 -24.70
CA ILE A 110 5.44 17.04 -23.93
C ILE A 110 5.47 17.73 -22.56
N HIS A 111 5.21 19.03 -22.52
CA HIS A 111 5.17 19.77 -21.27
C HIS A 111 4.08 19.28 -20.33
N LYS A 112 2.84 19.14 -20.83
CA LYS A 112 1.71 18.64 -20.04
C LYS A 112 1.93 17.19 -19.56
N LYS A 113 2.50 16.33 -20.41
CA LYS A 113 2.93 14.97 -20.01
C LYS A 113 3.99 15.03 -18.91
N GLY A 114 4.94 15.97 -19.00
CA GLY A 114 5.95 16.24 -17.98
C GLY A 114 5.33 16.61 -16.63
N THR A 115 4.36 17.53 -16.62
CA THR A 115 3.65 17.95 -15.40
C THR A 115 2.91 16.77 -14.75
N ILE A 116 2.20 15.93 -15.54
CA ILE A 116 1.54 14.74 -14.99
C ILE A 116 2.58 13.77 -14.40
N THR A 117 3.73 13.61 -15.07
CA THR A 117 4.80 12.71 -14.60
C THR A 117 5.41 13.20 -13.27
N GLN A 118 5.58 14.52 -13.10
CA GLN A 118 6.03 15.11 -11.85
C GLN A 118 5.01 14.88 -10.72
N MET A 119 3.73 15.10 -11.00
CA MET A 119 2.64 14.80 -10.07
C MET A 119 2.66 13.34 -9.62
N LEU A 120 2.80 12.38 -10.55
CA LEU A 120 2.87 10.96 -10.22
C LEU A 120 4.08 10.64 -9.33
N THR A 121 5.24 11.22 -9.63
CA THR A 121 6.47 11.02 -8.85
C THR A 121 6.30 11.54 -7.42
N ARG A 122 5.64 12.70 -7.26
CA ARG A 122 5.28 13.23 -5.95
C ARG A 122 4.31 12.31 -5.21
N LYS A 123 3.29 11.77 -5.88
CA LYS A 123 2.34 10.81 -5.27
C LYS A 123 2.99 9.49 -4.88
N GLU A 124 3.92 8.96 -5.67
CA GLU A 124 4.72 7.79 -5.30
C GLU A 124 5.48 8.03 -4.00
N LYS A 125 6.07 9.21 -3.83
CA LYS A 125 6.79 9.61 -2.61
C LYS A 125 5.85 9.82 -1.41
N GLU A 126 4.72 10.53 -1.59
CA GLU A 126 3.70 10.72 -0.54
C GLU A 126 3.11 9.39 -0.05
N TRP A 127 3.09 8.38 -0.90
CA TRP A 127 2.58 7.05 -0.57
C TRP A 127 3.65 6.06 -0.13
N GLU A 128 4.91 6.49 -0.02
CA GLU A 128 6.05 5.66 0.38
C GLU A 128 6.18 4.39 -0.51
N LEU A 129 5.80 4.51 -1.79
CA LEU A 129 5.89 3.40 -2.74
C LEU A 129 7.33 3.17 -3.24
N PHE A 130 8.17 4.18 -3.12
CA PHE A 130 9.60 4.12 -3.38
C PHE A 130 10.34 4.85 -2.24
N ASN A 131 11.40 4.21 -1.74
CA ASN A 131 12.44 4.79 -0.89
C ASN A 131 13.71 4.97 -1.71
#